data_AF-A0A518GJH0-F1
#
_entry.id   AF-A0A518GJH0-F1
#
_cell.length_a   1.000
_cell.length_b   1.000
_cell.length_c   1.000
_cell.angle_alpha   90.00
_cell.angle_beta   90.00
_cell.angle_gamma   90.00
#
_symmetry.space_group_name_H-M   'P 1'
#
loop_
_entity.id
_entity.type
_entity.pdbx_description
1 polymer ?
#
loop_
_entity_poly.entity_id
_entity_poly.type
_entity_poly.pdbx_seq_one_letter_code
_entity_poly.pdbx_strand_id
1 'polypeptide(L)'
;MKSRGICIHGEVLLHLPVMSFTNFSGSTILSMPPILVVAVLLTISNLFMTYAWYGHLKDHAHQPLWIAVLVSWGVAFFEYLVQVPANRFGNDHHISLGQLKILQEVITLAVFVPFAIYYMNRPLSWNFLWAGCCMLGAVYFIFNDPAAQAETHESAAAKQAANEPVSTQDVSSKRLAVTHTSRDD
;
A
#
# COMPACT_ATOMS: atom_id res chain seq x y z
N MET A 1 38.19 22.21 -7.85
CA MET A 1 37.46 21.20 -8.64
C MET A 1 36.04 21.12 -8.07
N LYS A 2 35.09 21.77 -8.74
CA LYS A 2 33.73 22.02 -8.22
C LYS A 2 32.78 21.11 -9.02
N SER A 3 32.26 20.09 -8.35
CA SER A 3 31.36 19.09 -8.94
C SER A 3 30.06 19.77 -9.36
N ARG A 4 29.72 19.69 -10.65
CA ARG A 4 28.51 20.28 -11.23
C ARG A 4 27.34 19.36 -10.89
N GLY A 5 26.45 19.85 -10.03
CA GLY A 5 25.14 19.24 -9.80
C GLY A 5 24.31 19.34 -11.08
N ILE A 6 23.94 18.18 -11.61
CA ILE A 6 22.99 18.04 -12.70
C ILE A 6 21.60 18.20 -12.08
N CYS A 7 21.00 19.39 -12.23
CA CYS A 7 19.57 19.58 -12.04
C CYS A 7 18.84 18.98 -13.26
N ILE A 8 18.32 17.76 -13.13
CA ILE A 8 17.28 17.29 -14.06
C ILE A 8 15.96 17.89 -13.59
N HIS A 9 15.56 18.97 -14.25
CA HIS A 9 14.22 19.52 -14.20
C HIS A 9 13.28 18.51 -14.89
N GLY A 10 12.53 17.75 -14.10
CA GLY A 10 11.53 16.77 -14.56
C GLY A 10 10.10 17.26 -14.30
N GLU A 11 9.80 18.51 -14.67
CA GLU A 11 8.48 19.15 -14.53
C GLU A 11 7.91 19.43 -15.93
N VAL A 12 7.48 18.39 -16.66
CA VAL A 12 6.61 18.52 -17.86
C VAL A 12 5.73 17.27 -18.05
N LEU A 13 4.41 17.48 -18.05
CA LEU A 13 3.31 16.65 -18.58
C LEU A 13 3.01 15.28 -17.93
N LEU A 14 2.05 15.28 -17.01
CA LEU A 14 0.83 14.46 -17.10
C LEU A 14 -0.18 14.93 -16.04
N HIS A 15 -0.74 16.11 -16.25
CA HIS A 15 -1.92 16.60 -15.51
C HIS A 15 -3.18 15.90 -16.03
N LEU A 16 -3.17 14.55 -16.05
CA LEU A 16 -4.42 13.81 -16.06
C LEU A 16 -5.12 14.16 -14.74
N PRO A 17 -6.43 14.45 -14.74
CA PRO A 17 -7.17 14.44 -13.50
C PRO A 17 -6.94 13.05 -12.91
N VAL A 18 -6.14 12.96 -11.86
CA VAL A 18 -6.11 11.78 -11.01
C VAL A 18 -7.56 11.63 -10.61
N MET A 19 -8.25 10.65 -11.21
CA MET A 19 -9.61 10.35 -10.82
C MET A 19 -9.52 10.09 -9.32
N SER A 20 -9.97 11.06 -8.55
CA SER A 20 -10.32 10.89 -7.17
C SER A 20 -11.44 9.86 -7.19
N PHE A 21 -11.07 8.59 -7.14
CA PHE A 21 -11.91 7.53 -6.58
C PHE A 21 -12.04 7.79 -5.07
N THR A 22 -12.41 9.02 -4.71
CA THR A 22 -12.93 9.37 -3.40
C THR A 22 -14.37 8.90 -3.42
N ASN A 23 -14.73 8.18 -2.36
CA ASN A 23 -16.06 7.65 -2.03
C ASN A 23 -16.27 6.16 -2.31
N PHE A 24 -15.38 5.32 -1.79
CA PHE A 24 -15.85 4.09 -1.15
C PHE A 24 -16.50 4.46 0.19
N SER A 25 -17.65 5.14 0.14
CA SER A 25 -18.46 5.46 1.32
C SER A 25 -19.44 4.32 1.54
N GLY A 26 -18.90 3.18 1.98
CA GLY A 26 -19.69 2.07 2.50
C GLY A 26 -19.91 2.29 3.99
N SER A 27 -21.01 2.94 4.37
CA SER A 27 -21.36 3.29 5.76
C SER A 27 -21.50 2.08 6.71
N THR A 28 -21.37 0.85 6.20
CA THR A 28 -21.39 -0.41 6.96
C THR A 28 -20.00 -0.99 7.26
N ILE A 29 -18.94 -0.45 6.64
CA ILE A 29 -17.56 -0.97 6.70
C ILE A 29 -16.76 -0.25 7.80
N LEU A 30 -17.27 0.89 8.27
CA LEU A 30 -16.71 1.72 9.34
C LEU A 30 -16.67 1.05 10.73
N SER A 31 -17.30 -0.12 10.90
CA SER A 31 -17.25 -0.87 12.16
C SER A 31 -16.15 -1.95 12.19
N MET A 32 -15.47 -2.21 11.07
CA MET A 32 -14.38 -3.20 11.01
C MET A 32 -13.00 -2.55 11.07
N PRO A 33 -12.01 -3.20 11.69
CA PRO A 33 -10.65 -2.68 11.74
C PRO A 33 -10.11 -2.52 10.31
N PRO A 34 -9.56 -1.35 9.93
CA PRO A 34 -9.11 -1.06 8.55
C PRO A 34 -8.15 -2.11 7.98
N ILE A 35 -7.31 -2.70 8.84
CA ILE A 35 -6.36 -3.74 8.46
C ILE A 35 -7.03 -5.00 7.92
N LEU A 36 -8.22 -5.34 8.40
CA LEU A 36 -8.97 -6.50 7.94
C LEU A 36 -9.48 -6.28 6.51
N VAL A 37 -9.98 -5.07 6.22
CA VAL A 37 -10.42 -4.69 4.88
C VAL A 37 -9.26 -4.80 3.91
N VAL A 38 -8.11 -4.21 4.26
CA VAL A 38 -6.88 -4.32 3.47
C VAL A 38 -6.48 -5.78 3.27
N ALA A 39 -6.44 -6.59 4.34
CA ALA A 39 -6.06 -8.00 4.26
C ALA A 39 -6.99 -8.82 3.35
N VAL A 40 -8.30 -8.59 3.39
CA VAL A 40 -9.26 -9.28 2.52
C VAL A 40 -9.05 -8.90 1.06
N LEU A 41 -8.93 -7.59 0.75
CA LEU A 41 -8.67 -7.13 -0.61
C LEU A 41 -7.34 -7.69 -1.14
N LEU A 42 -6.30 -7.65 -0.33
CA LEU A 42 -4.99 -8.22 -0.67
C LEU A 42 -5.05 -9.74 -0.87
N THR A 43 -5.87 -10.46 -0.11
CA THR A 43 -6.08 -11.91 -0.27
C THR A 43 -6.74 -12.21 -1.62
N ILE A 44 -7.79 -11.47 -1.97
CA ILE A 44 -8.47 -11.62 -3.26
C ILE A 44 -7.49 -11.32 -4.41
N SER A 45 -6.72 -10.24 -4.29
CA SER A 45 -5.66 -9.88 -5.24
C SER A 45 -4.65 -11.02 -5.41
N ASN A 46 -4.20 -11.60 -4.30
CA ASN A 46 -3.21 -12.67 -4.29
C ASN A 46 -3.71 -13.97 -4.94
N LEU A 47 -5.02 -14.28 -4.83
CA LEU A 47 -5.61 -15.41 -5.53
C LEU A 47 -5.53 -15.23 -7.05
N PHE A 48 -5.85 -14.03 -7.56
CA PHE A 48 -5.69 -13.72 -8.99
C PHE A 48 -4.23 -13.79 -9.42
N MET A 49 -3.32 -13.24 -8.63
CA MET A 49 -1.87 -13.29 -8.88
C MET A 49 -1.37 -14.74 -8.98
N THR A 50 -1.70 -15.56 -7.98
CA THR A 50 -1.29 -16.98 -7.92
C THR A 50 -1.86 -17.75 -9.11
N TYR A 51 -3.11 -17.50 -9.50
CA TYR A 51 -3.71 -18.11 -10.68
C TYR A 51 -3.07 -17.63 -11.98
N ALA A 52 -2.78 -16.34 -12.13
CA ALA A 52 -2.14 -15.78 -13.31
C ALA A 52 -0.74 -16.39 -13.54
N TRP A 53 0.00 -16.65 -12.47
CA TRP A 53 1.34 -17.21 -12.54
C TRP A 53 1.36 -18.72 -12.75
N TYR A 54 0.47 -19.44 -12.06
CA TYR A 54 0.58 -20.89 -11.98
C TYR A 54 -0.57 -21.64 -12.65
N GLY A 55 -1.75 -21.04 -12.81
CA GLY A 55 -2.93 -21.70 -13.39
C GLY A 55 -2.66 -22.27 -14.78
N HIS A 56 -1.89 -21.57 -15.61
CA HIS A 56 -1.53 -22.04 -16.94
C HIS A 56 -0.70 -23.34 -16.92
N LEU A 57 0.06 -23.62 -15.85
CA LEU A 57 0.86 -24.85 -15.74
C LEU A 57 -0.01 -26.10 -15.54
N LYS A 58 -1.24 -25.94 -15.04
CA LYS A 58 -2.16 -27.06 -14.81
C LYS A 58 -3.20 -27.17 -15.92
N ASP A 59 -3.87 -26.07 -16.24
CA ASP A 59 -5.06 -26.09 -17.13
C ASP A 59 -4.69 -25.95 -18.61
N HIS A 60 -3.52 -25.38 -18.92
CA HIS A 60 -3.12 -25.01 -20.28
C HIS A 60 -1.67 -25.40 -20.61
N ALA A 61 -1.14 -26.46 -20.00
CA ALA A 61 0.25 -26.91 -20.20
C ALA A 61 0.62 -27.20 -21.67
N HIS A 62 -0.38 -27.56 -22.50
CA HIS A 62 -0.20 -27.84 -23.93
C HIS A 62 -0.55 -26.66 -24.86
N GLN A 63 -0.98 -25.52 -24.31
CA GLN A 63 -1.31 -24.35 -25.11
C GLN A 63 -0.05 -23.54 -25.45
N PRO A 64 -0.03 -22.88 -26.61
CA PRO A 64 1.10 -22.05 -27.02
C PRO A 64 1.29 -20.88 -26.04
N LEU A 65 2.57 -20.56 -25.76
CA LEU A 65 2.99 -19.58 -24.75
C LEU A 65 2.29 -18.23 -24.85
N TRP A 66 1.98 -17.77 -26.07
CA TRP A 66 1.33 -16.48 -26.28
C TRP A 66 -0.09 -16.43 -25.69
N ILE A 67 -0.82 -17.56 -25.67
CA ILE A 67 -2.15 -17.63 -25.04
C ILE A 67 -2.01 -17.55 -23.53
N ALA A 68 -1.05 -18.30 -22.96
CA ALA A 68 -0.76 -18.24 -21.53
C ALA A 68 -0.43 -16.80 -21.10
N VAL A 69 0.45 -16.11 -21.83
CA VAL A 69 0.81 -14.71 -21.54
C VAL A 69 -0.40 -13.78 -21.61
N LEU A 70 -1.24 -13.88 -22.65
CA LEU A 70 -2.42 -13.02 -22.79
C LEU A 70 -3.46 -13.26 -21.70
N VAL A 71 -3.71 -14.52 -21.34
CA VAL A 71 -4.63 -14.86 -20.26
C VAL A 71 -4.08 -14.38 -18.92
N SER A 72 -2.81 -14.61 -18.63
CA SER A 72 -2.15 -14.11 -17.41
C SER A 72 -2.20 -12.59 -17.32
N TRP A 73 -2.02 -11.88 -18.43
CA TRP A 73 -2.19 -10.41 -18.49
C TRP A 73 -3.63 -9.98 -18.20
N GLY A 74 -4.61 -10.68 -18.77
CA GLY A 74 -6.03 -10.42 -18.50
C GLY A 74 -6.38 -10.60 -17.02
N VAL A 75 -5.86 -11.66 -16.38
CA VAL A 75 -6.07 -11.89 -14.94
C VAL A 75 -5.34 -10.85 -14.10
N ALA A 76 -4.09 -10.51 -14.44
CA ALA A 76 -3.32 -9.47 -13.75
C ALA A 76 -4.02 -8.11 -13.79
N PHE A 77 -4.73 -7.78 -14.87
CA PHE A 77 -5.53 -6.56 -14.90
C PHE A 77 -6.59 -6.51 -13.80
N PHE A 78 -7.31 -7.61 -13.54
CA PHE A 78 -8.30 -7.67 -12.45
C PHE A 78 -7.65 -7.66 -11.07
N GLU A 79 -6.48 -8.29 -10.92
CA GLU A 79 -5.65 -8.20 -9.71
C GLU A 79 -5.36 -6.74 -9.37
N TYR A 80 -4.88 -5.95 -10.34
CA TYR A 80 -4.56 -4.55 -10.14
C TYR A 80 -5.79 -3.71 -9.74
N LEU A 81 -6.98 -4.02 -10.25
CA LEU A 81 -8.22 -3.34 -9.87
C LEU A 81 -8.55 -3.51 -8.39
N VAL A 82 -8.09 -4.57 -7.73
CA VAL A 82 -8.28 -4.82 -6.30
C VAL A 82 -7.07 -4.36 -5.49
N GLN A 83 -5.86 -4.62 -5.99
CA GLN A 83 -4.59 -4.26 -5.36
C GLN A 83 -4.46 -2.75 -5.12
N VAL A 84 -4.77 -1.94 -6.14
CA VAL A 84 -4.58 -0.48 -6.07
C VAL A 84 -5.50 0.15 -5.03
N PRO A 85 -6.83 -0.13 -4.99
CA PRO A 85 -7.69 0.33 -3.92
C PRO A 85 -7.25 -0.16 -2.53
N ALA A 86 -6.78 -1.40 -2.40
CA ALA A 86 -6.32 -1.94 -1.13
C ALA A 86 -5.16 -1.12 -0.56
N ASN A 87 -4.16 -0.84 -1.40
CA ASN A 87 -2.97 -0.09 -0.98
C ASN A 87 -3.30 1.37 -0.69
N ARG A 88 -4.17 2.00 -1.49
CA ARG A 88 -4.62 3.37 -1.23
C ARG A 88 -5.42 3.47 0.06
N PHE A 89 -6.32 2.53 0.31
CA PHE A 89 -7.07 2.47 1.57
C PHE A 89 -6.16 2.24 2.78
N GLY A 90 -5.15 1.37 2.66
CA GLY A 90 -4.17 1.14 3.73
C GLY A 90 -3.33 2.38 4.05
N ASN A 91 -2.80 3.03 3.01
CA ASN A 91 -2.09 4.31 3.16
C ASN A 91 -2.99 5.40 3.76
N ASP A 92 -4.28 5.40 3.40
CA ASP A 92 -5.22 6.36 3.94
C ASP A 92 -5.48 6.19 5.44
N HIS A 93 -5.36 4.97 5.96
CA HIS A 93 -5.53 4.61 7.36
C HIS A 93 -4.19 4.44 8.12
N HIS A 94 -3.16 5.15 7.68
CA HIS A 94 -1.85 5.26 8.34
C HIS A 94 -1.04 3.96 8.42
N ILE A 95 -1.28 3.01 7.52
CA ILE A 95 -0.42 1.83 7.41
C ILE A 95 0.76 2.18 6.49
N SER A 96 1.99 2.00 6.97
CA SER A 96 3.19 2.38 6.21
C SER A 96 3.39 1.50 4.97
N LEU A 97 4.15 1.99 3.99
CA LEU A 97 4.46 1.25 2.77
C LEU A 97 5.14 -0.09 3.09
N GLY A 98 6.06 -0.09 4.05
CA GLY A 98 6.75 -1.30 4.52
C GLY A 98 5.79 -2.32 5.15
N GLN A 99 4.85 -1.86 5.97
CA GLN A 99 3.82 -2.73 6.57
C GLN A 99 2.89 -3.33 5.51
N LEU A 100 2.46 -2.55 4.51
CA LEU A 100 1.67 -3.05 3.37
C LEU A 100 2.40 -4.16 2.63
N LYS A 101 3.69 -3.97 2.35
CA LYS A 101 4.48 -4.96 1.62
C LYS A 101 4.65 -6.26 2.41
N ILE A 102 5.00 -6.17 3.69
CA ILE A 102 5.14 -7.38 4.52
C ILE A 102 3.79 -8.10 4.66
N LEU A 103 2.68 -7.37 4.85
CA LEU A 103 1.36 -7.96 4.89
C LEU A 103 1.03 -8.71 3.59
N GLN A 104 1.36 -8.12 2.43
CA GLN A 104 1.23 -8.80 1.15
C GLN A 104 2.05 -10.09 1.08
N GLU A 105 3.31 -10.09 1.50
CA GLU A 105 4.15 -11.30 1.44
C GLU A 105 3.64 -12.42 2.37
N VAL A 106 3.12 -12.06 3.56
CA VAL A 106 2.47 -13.03 4.46
C VAL A 106 1.23 -13.63 3.81
N ILE A 107 0.40 -12.80 3.18
CA ILE A 107 -0.80 -13.26 2.46
C ILE A 107 -0.39 -14.12 1.26
N THR A 108 0.65 -13.74 0.51
CA THR A 108 1.18 -14.53 -0.60
C THR A 108 1.54 -15.93 -0.16
N LEU A 109 2.30 -16.06 0.92
CA LEU A 109 2.69 -17.38 1.44
C LEU A 109 1.46 -18.16 1.95
N ALA A 110 0.55 -17.49 2.65
CA ALA A 110 -0.68 -18.10 3.18
C ALA A 110 -1.64 -18.61 2.10
N VAL A 111 -1.74 -17.91 0.96
CA VAL A 111 -2.57 -18.31 -0.20
C VAL A 111 -1.84 -19.35 -1.05
N PHE A 112 -0.52 -19.22 -1.21
CA PHE A 112 0.28 -20.13 -2.01
C PHE A 112 0.31 -21.55 -1.43
N VAL A 113 0.40 -21.71 -0.11
CA VAL A 113 0.42 -23.03 0.56
C VAL A 113 -0.78 -23.92 0.20
N PRO A 114 -2.04 -23.50 0.42
CA PRO A 114 -3.21 -24.30 0.04
C PRO A 114 -3.31 -24.43 -1.49
N PHE A 115 -2.92 -23.42 -2.26
CA PHE A 115 -2.87 -23.52 -3.72
C PHE A 115 -1.90 -24.64 -4.18
N ALA A 116 -0.71 -24.71 -3.61
CA ALA A 116 0.28 -25.73 -3.95
C ALA A 116 -0.19 -27.16 -3.62
N ILE A 117 -0.83 -27.34 -2.46
CA ILE A 117 -1.32 -28.64 -2.02
C ILE A 117 -2.57 -29.05 -2.81
N TYR A 118 -3.61 -28.21 -2.81
CA TYR A 118 -4.93 -28.59 -3.36
C TYR A 118 -5.04 -28.40 -4.86
N TYR A 119 -4.52 -27.28 -5.39
CA TYR A 119 -4.60 -27.01 -6.82
C TYR A 119 -3.46 -27.72 -7.56
N MET A 120 -2.19 -27.61 -7.11
CA MET A 120 -1.06 -28.21 -7.83
C MET A 120 -0.73 -29.67 -7.45
N ASN A 121 -1.31 -30.22 -6.39
CA ASN A 121 -0.95 -31.55 -5.86
C ASN A 121 0.56 -31.72 -5.64
N ARG A 122 1.25 -30.65 -5.22
CA ARG A 122 2.69 -30.67 -4.93
C ARG A 122 2.90 -30.77 -3.42
N PRO A 123 3.70 -31.74 -2.93
CA PRO A 123 4.03 -31.80 -1.51
C PRO A 123 4.91 -30.61 -1.15
N LEU A 124 4.56 -29.91 -0.06
CA LEU A 124 5.36 -28.83 0.48
C LEU A 124 6.51 -29.40 1.32
N SER A 125 7.70 -28.84 1.15
CA SER A 125 8.86 -29.14 1.98
C SER A 125 8.74 -28.48 3.35
N TRP A 126 9.35 -29.07 4.38
CA TRP A 126 9.51 -28.45 5.71
C TRP A 126 10.20 -27.08 5.66
N ASN A 127 10.98 -26.81 4.62
CA ASN A 127 11.58 -25.48 4.39
C ASN A 127 10.52 -24.38 4.22
N PHE A 128 9.33 -24.72 3.72
CA PHE A 128 8.23 -23.77 3.55
C PHE A 128 7.67 -23.31 4.89
N LEU A 129 7.66 -24.21 5.88
CA LEU A 129 7.27 -23.86 7.25
C LEU A 129 8.29 -22.91 7.88
N TRP A 130 9.59 -23.21 7.72
CA TRP A 130 10.66 -22.33 8.19
C TRP A 130 10.64 -20.97 7.51
N ALA A 131 10.34 -20.91 6.21
CA ALA A 131 10.12 -19.64 5.51
C ALA A 131 8.95 -18.86 6.13
N GLY A 132 7.83 -19.53 6.43
CA GLY A 132 6.71 -18.93 7.16
C GLY A 132 7.12 -18.39 8.54
N CYS A 133 7.93 -19.13 9.30
CA CYS A 133 8.47 -18.66 10.58
C CYS A 133 9.37 -17.42 10.40
N CYS A 134 10.22 -17.39 9.37
CA CYS A 134 11.03 -16.21 9.05
C CYS A 134 10.16 -15.00 8.70
N MET A 135 9.05 -15.20 7.99
CA MET A 135 8.09 -14.14 7.68
C MET A 135 7.43 -13.57 8.94
N LEU A 136 7.14 -14.38 9.96
CA LEU A 136 6.68 -13.88 11.26
C LEU A 136 7.75 -13.01 11.94
N GLY A 137 9.03 -13.37 11.81
CA GLY A 137 10.13 -12.53 12.26
C GLY A 137 10.18 -11.18 11.55
N ALA A 138 9.96 -11.16 10.22
CA ALA A 138 9.89 -9.92 9.46
C ALA A 138 8.73 -9.01 9.90
N VAL A 139 7.55 -9.60 10.19
CA VAL A 139 6.41 -8.88 10.79
C VAL A 139 6.82 -8.28 12.13
N TYR A 140 7.44 -9.06 13.01
CA TYR A 140 7.88 -8.55 14.32
C TYR A 140 8.83 -7.36 14.16
N PHE A 141 9.83 -7.41 13.28
CA PHE A 141 10.78 -6.31 13.13
C PHE A 141 10.16 -5.04 12.55
N ILE A 142 9.34 -5.15 11.51
CA ILE A 142 8.72 -3.97 10.87
C ILE A 142 7.69 -3.30 11.78
N PHE A 143 6.99 -4.05 12.62
CA PHE A 143 6.04 -3.47 13.56
C PHE A 143 6.71 -2.87 14.81
N ASN A 144 7.95 -3.28 15.12
CA ASN A 144 8.75 -2.72 16.20
C ASN A 144 9.79 -1.68 15.74
N ASP A 145 9.84 -1.36 14.44
CA ASP A 145 10.77 -0.37 13.90
C ASP A 145 10.23 1.06 14.16
N PRO A 146 10.93 1.88 14.98
CA PRO A 146 10.53 3.26 15.25
C PRO A 146 10.50 4.13 13.98
N ALA A 147 11.31 3.82 12.97
CA ALA A 147 11.35 4.57 11.72
C ALA A 147 10.08 4.33 10.88
N ALA A 148 9.61 3.07 10.82
CA ALA A 148 8.36 2.72 10.14
C ALA A 148 7.14 3.38 10.82
N GLN A 149 7.20 3.58 12.15
CA GLN A 149 6.16 4.28 12.88
C GLN A 149 6.18 5.79 12.66
N ALA A 150 7.36 6.39 12.44
CA ALA A 150 7.48 7.81 12.12
C ALA A 150 6.71 8.18 10.84
N GLU A 151 6.77 7.36 9.79
CA GLU A 151 6.02 7.57 8.53
C GLU A 151 4.49 7.54 8.74
N THR A 152 4.03 6.61 9.60
CA THR A 152 2.64 6.46 10.02
C THR A 152 2.16 7.68 10.81
N HIS A 153 2.96 8.16 11.77
CA HIS A 153 2.64 9.31 12.61
C HIS A 153 2.72 10.64 11.85
N GLU A 154 3.67 10.80 10.94
CA GLU A 154 3.81 11.99 10.10
C GLU A 154 2.62 12.12 9.12
N SER A 155 2.18 11.00 8.53
CA SER A 155 0.97 10.96 7.71
C SER A 155 -0.31 11.25 8.51
N ALA A 156 -0.35 10.88 9.80
CA ALA A 156 -1.45 11.24 10.70
C ALA A 156 -1.45 12.73 11.04
N ALA A 157 -0.30 13.27 11.41
CA ALA A 157 -0.12 14.68 11.73
C ALA A 157 -0.43 15.60 10.54
N ALA A 158 0.01 15.26 9.33
CA ALA A 158 -0.24 16.04 8.12
C ALA A 158 -1.74 16.08 7.74
N LYS A 159 -2.46 14.96 7.90
CA LYS A 159 -3.91 14.91 7.65
C LYS A 159 -4.70 15.64 8.75
N GLN A 160 -4.23 15.67 9.98
CA GLN A 160 -4.83 16.46 11.06
C GLN A 160 -4.61 17.97 10.85
N ALA A 161 -3.43 18.38 10.41
CA ALA A 161 -3.14 19.77 10.04
C ALA A 161 -3.98 20.25 8.84
N ALA A 162 -4.37 19.33 7.93
CA ALA A 162 -5.25 19.64 6.80
C ALA A 162 -6.74 19.73 7.17
N ASN A 163 -7.15 19.16 8.32
CA ASN A 163 -8.55 19.18 8.79
C ASN A 163 -8.78 20.16 9.96
N GLU A 164 -7.74 20.83 10.45
CA GLU A 164 -7.92 22.06 11.23
C GLU A 164 -8.45 23.16 10.28
N PRO A 165 -9.61 23.77 10.55
CA PRO A 165 -9.91 25.04 9.90
C PRO A 165 -8.79 25.98 10.31
N VAL A 166 -8.07 26.57 9.33
CA VAL A 166 -7.03 27.57 9.57
C VAL A 166 -7.53 28.54 10.63
N SER A 167 -7.08 28.32 11.86
CA SER A 167 -7.45 29.15 12.98
C SER A 167 -6.81 30.50 12.69
N THR A 168 -7.64 31.44 12.26
CA THR A 168 -7.25 32.82 11.95
C THR A 168 -6.78 33.56 13.23
N GLN A 169 -6.62 32.85 14.36
CA GLN A 169 -6.23 33.43 15.65
C GLN A 169 -4.71 33.54 15.86
N ASP A 170 -3.84 32.76 15.20
CA ASP A 170 -2.38 32.90 15.41
C ASP A 170 -1.75 34.08 14.65
N VAL A 171 -2.34 34.48 13.51
CA VAL A 171 -1.85 35.63 12.73
C VAL A 171 -2.22 36.97 13.38
N SER A 172 -3.36 37.02 14.08
CA SER A 172 -3.84 38.25 14.73
C SER A 172 -3.01 38.61 15.97
N SER A 173 -2.66 37.64 16.82
CA SER A 173 -1.81 37.89 18.00
C SER A 173 -0.40 38.35 17.63
N LYS A 174 0.20 37.82 16.56
CA LYS A 174 1.52 38.28 16.08
C LYS A 174 1.47 39.68 15.47
N ARG A 175 0.36 40.08 14.85
CA ARG A 175 0.19 41.45 14.32
C ARG A 175 -0.15 42.47 15.42
N LEU A 176 -0.81 42.04 16.50
CA LEU A 176 -1.07 42.84 17.71
C LEU A 176 0.20 43.09 18.54
N ALA A 177 1.12 42.11 18.66
CA ALA A 177 2.39 42.30 19.34
C ALA A 177 3.33 43.30 18.63
N VAL A 178 3.23 43.43 17.30
CA VAL A 178 4.05 44.37 16.51
C VAL A 178 3.52 45.80 16.55
N THR A 179 2.24 46.01 16.89
CA THR A 179 1.63 47.36 16.90
C THR A 179 1.90 48.13 18.21
N HIS A 180 2.36 47.47 19.27
CA HIS A 180 2.62 48.09 20.58
C HIS A 180 4.07 48.51 20.85
N THR A 181 4.98 48.37 19.88
CA THR A 181 6.41 48.74 20.04
C THR A 181 6.86 49.93 19.19
N SER A 182 5.94 50.68 18.56
CA SER A 182 6.27 51.81 17.67
C SER A 182 5.46 53.07 18.02
N ARG A 183 5.36 53.40 19.31
CA ARG A 183 4.70 54.63 19.77
C ARG A 183 5.35 55.23 21.02
N ASP A 184 6.69 55.29 21.02
CA ASP A 184 7.48 56.07 21.98
C ASP A 184 8.66 56.68 21.21
N ASP A 185 8.41 57.78 20.50
CA ASP A 185 9.38 58.79 20.03
C ASP A 185 8.62 60.11 19.74
#